data_AF-A0A7Y4A2M1-F1
#
_entry.id   AF-A0A7Y4A2M1-F1
#
_cell.length_a   1.000
_cell.length_b   1.000
_cell.length_c   1.000
_cell.angle_alpha   90.00
_cell.angle_beta   90.00
_cell.angle_gamma   90.00
#
_symmetry.space_group_name_H-M   'P 1'
#
loop_
_entity.id
_entity.type
_entity.pdbx_description
1 polymer ?
#
loop_
_entity_poly.entity_id
_entity_poly.type
_entity_poly.pdbx_seq_one_letter_code
_entity_poly.pdbx_strand_id
1 'polypeptide(L)'
;MSALDTWVDQISDWYQTRKHDQEKQLESLILNVPEGVWGPNITDLQSKAIACWLDGCLRIFQNARYQNPNRAFQFLQLAYSKLQMVVSVPSNELDLRDWCMKRMQHLAVLSLEFCNQQPHSTWQEKSHHLIESHVQFMAMHAWNEPKQMDHRNYDQGNPSFH
;
A
#
# COMPACT_ATOMS: atom_id res chain seq x y z
N MET A 1 -1.38 -26.81 7.22
CA MET A 1 -1.42 -25.35 7.41
C MET A 1 -0.13 -24.77 6.87
N SER A 2 -0.22 -23.82 5.94
CA SER A 2 0.93 -23.08 5.45
C SER A 2 1.35 -21.98 6.44
N ALA A 3 2.53 -21.39 6.22
CA ALA A 3 2.97 -20.22 6.97
C ALA A 3 2.00 -19.03 6.77
N LEU A 4 1.41 -18.90 5.58
CA LEU A 4 0.38 -17.90 5.29
C LEU A 4 -0.88 -18.12 6.15
N ASP A 5 -1.41 -19.35 6.18
CA ASP A 5 -2.60 -19.66 6.99
C ASP A 5 -2.37 -19.32 8.46
N THR A 6 -1.22 -19.76 8.98
CA THR A 6 -0.83 -19.54 10.38
C THR A 6 -0.74 -18.05 10.71
N TRP A 7 -0.13 -17.26 9.81
CA TRP A 7 -0.01 -15.82 10.01
C TRP A 7 -1.37 -15.12 9.92
N VAL A 8 -2.23 -15.50 8.97
CA VAL A 8 -3.58 -14.93 8.83
C VAL A 8 -4.43 -15.20 10.07
N ASP A 9 -4.33 -16.40 10.65
CA ASP A 9 -5.04 -16.72 11.89
C ASP A 9 -4.52 -15.88 13.05
N GLN A 10 -3.19 -15.78 13.22
CA GLN A 10 -2.59 -14.96 14.27
C GLN A 10 -2.96 -13.49 14.18
N ILE A 11 -2.93 -12.89 12.97
CA ILE A 11 -3.32 -11.49 12.81
C ILE A 11 -4.83 -11.31 12.97
N SER A 12 -5.65 -12.28 12.59
CA SER A 12 -7.11 -12.26 12.79
C SER A 12 -7.46 -12.34 14.28
N ASP A 13 -6.79 -13.22 15.03
CA ASP A 13 -6.95 -13.35 16.48
C ASP A 13 -6.56 -12.07 17.21
N TRP A 14 -5.50 -11.40 16.75
CA TRP A 14 -5.12 -10.09 17.27
C TRP A 14 -6.25 -9.07 17.08
N TYR A 15 -6.89 -9.05 15.90
CA TYR A 15 -8.03 -8.17 15.63
C TYR A 15 -9.25 -8.44 16.52
N GLN A 16 -9.48 -9.71 16.90
CA GLN A 16 -10.61 -10.11 17.74
C GLN A 16 -10.38 -9.86 19.23
N THR A 17 -9.13 -9.96 19.70
CA THR A 17 -8.80 -9.96 21.13
C THR A 17 -8.34 -8.60 21.68
N ARG A 18 -8.39 -7.53 20.86
CA ARG A 18 -7.91 -6.16 21.13
C ARG A 18 -7.80 -5.79 22.62
N LYS A 19 -6.59 -5.90 23.17
CA LYS A 19 -6.20 -5.32 24.45
C LYS A 19 -5.19 -4.18 24.24
N HIS A 20 -5.14 -3.25 25.21
CA HIS A 20 -4.42 -1.96 25.13
C HIS A 20 -2.87 -2.09 25.05
N ASP A 21 -2.35 -3.31 25.22
CA ASP A 21 -0.95 -3.69 25.40
C ASP A 21 -0.40 -4.56 24.25
N GLN A 22 -1.20 -4.82 23.21
CA GLN A 22 -0.83 -5.73 22.12
C GLN A 22 -0.07 -5.05 20.95
N GLU A 23 0.36 -3.80 21.07
CA GLU A 23 1.08 -3.10 19.99
C GLU A 23 2.38 -3.82 19.61
N LYS A 24 3.14 -4.31 20.59
CA LYS A 24 4.38 -5.07 20.35
C LYS A 24 4.12 -6.39 19.60
N GLN A 25 2.98 -7.03 19.90
CA GLN A 25 2.58 -8.25 19.21
C GLN A 25 2.20 -7.95 17.76
N LEU A 26 1.43 -6.87 17.52
CA LEU A 26 1.10 -6.44 16.17
C LEU A 26 2.36 -6.12 15.36
N GLU A 27 3.28 -5.34 15.92
CA GLU A 27 4.54 -4.99 15.27
C GLU A 27 5.33 -6.25 14.89
N SER A 28 5.44 -7.22 15.80
CA SER A 28 6.09 -8.50 15.49
C SER A 28 5.41 -9.22 14.33
N LEU A 29 4.08 -9.26 14.27
CA LEU A 29 3.33 -9.88 13.17
C LEU A 29 3.56 -9.15 11.84
N ILE A 30 3.58 -7.82 11.85
CA ILE A 30 3.78 -6.99 10.66
C ILE A 30 5.19 -7.14 10.09
N LEU A 31 6.21 -7.21 10.96
CA LEU A 31 7.60 -7.38 10.55
C LEU A 31 7.93 -8.81 10.09
N ASN A 32 7.16 -9.81 10.54
CA ASN A 32 7.35 -11.23 10.20
C ASN A 32 6.26 -11.77 9.25
N VAL A 33 5.82 -10.94 8.29
CA VAL A 33 4.85 -11.35 7.28
C VAL A 33 5.45 -12.37 6.30
N PRO A 34 4.80 -13.53 6.06
CA PRO A 34 5.31 -14.55 5.12
C PRO A 34 5.42 -14.04 3.68
N GLU A 35 6.39 -14.53 2.93
CA GLU A 35 6.57 -14.15 1.51
C GLU A 35 5.35 -14.51 0.65
N GLY A 36 4.67 -15.62 0.95
CA GLY A 36 3.48 -16.07 0.23
C GLY A 36 2.29 -15.10 0.27
N VAL A 37 2.31 -14.06 1.12
CA VAL A 37 1.32 -12.98 1.11
C VAL A 37 1.38 -12.16 -0.19
N TRP A 38 2.56 -12.07 -0.82
CA TRP A 38 2.86 -11.03 -1.81
C TRP A 38 2.79 -11.46 -3.28
N GLY A 39 2.27 -12.66 -3.56
CA GLY A 39 2.13 -13.19 -4.92
C GLY A 39 2.88 -14.52 -5.13
N PRO A 40 3.01 -14.98 -6.38
CA PRO A 40 2.74 -14.22 -7.61
C PRO A 40 1.25 -14.04 -7.97
N ASN A 41 0.39 -14.93 -7.46
CA ASN A 41 -1.06 -14.88 -7.69
C ASN A 41 -1.78 -14.25 -6.49
N ILE A 42 -3.00 -13.74 -6.69
CA ILE A 42 -3.84 -13.16 -5.64
C ILE A 42 -5.08 -14.01 -5.37
N THR A 43 -5.01 -14.85 -4.35
CA THR A 43 -6.17 -15.56 -3.79
C THR A 43 -6.94 -14.67 -2.80
N ASP A 44 -8.18 -15.05 -2.47
CA ASP A 44 -8.96 -14.37 -1.41
C ASP A 44 -8.20 -14.30 -0.07
N LEU A 45 -7.47 -15.37 0.26
CA LEU A 45 -6.67 -15.43 1.48
C LEU A 45 -5.51 -14.41 1.44
N GLN A 46 -4.79 -14.32 0.33
CA GLN A 46 -3.72 -13.34 0.16
C GLN A 46 -4.25 -11.91 0.14
N SER A 47 -5.39 -11.68 -0.52
CA SER A 47 -6.06 -10.37 -0.52
C SER A 47 -6.43 -9.93 0.90
N LYS A 48 -7.02 -10.83 1.68
CA LYS A 48 -7.27 -10.61 3.11
C LYS A 48 -5.97 -10.36 3.88
N ALA A 49 -4.93 -11.16 3.64
CA ALA A 49 -3.65 -11.04 4.33
C ALA A 49 -2.98 -9.67 4.08
N ILE A 50 -2.93 -9.22 2.82
CA ILE A 50 -2.38 -7.92 2.43
C ILE A 50 -3.20 -6.79 3.09
N ALA A 51 -4.52 -6.88 3.08
CA ALA A 51 -5.39 -5.89 3.70
C ALA A 51 -5.17 -5.82 5.23
N CYS A 52 -5.09 -6.96 5.91
CA CYS A 52 -4.83 -7.03 7.35
C CYS A 52 -3.43 -6.49 7.70
N TRP A 53 -2.42 -6.80 6.87
CA TRP A 53 -1.06 -6.28 7.03
C TRP A 53 -1.03 -4.75 6.90
N LEU A 54 -1.66 -4.21 5.86
CA LEU A 54 -1.71 -2.77 5.62
C LEU A 54 -2.44 -2.05 6.75
N ASP A 55 -3.59 -2.57 7.21
CA ASP A 55 -4.30 -2.00 8.36
C ASP A 55 -3.41 -2.02 9.62
N GLY A 56 -2.63 -3.09 9.84
CA GLY A 56 -1.71 -3.17 10.97
C GLY A 56 -0.59 -2.12 10.91
N CYS A 57 0.02 -1.90 9.74
CA CYS A 57 0.97 -0.81 9.52
C CYS A 57 0.35 0.56 9.86
N LEU A 58 -0.88 0.80 9.38
CA LEU A 58 -1.59 2.06 9.62
C LEU A 58 -1.98 2.25 11.09
N ARG A 59 -2.27 1.18 11.82
CA ARG A 59 -2.53 1.25 13.27
C ARG A 59 -1.29 1.62 14.07
N ILE A 60 -0.15 1.00 13.75
CA ILE A 60 1.11 1.35 14.42
C ILE A 60 1.47 2.81 14.10
N PHE A 61 1.28 3.24 12.85
CA PHE A 61 1.41 4.66 12.48
C PHE A 61 0.50 5.56 13.33
N GLN A 62 -0.80 5.26 13.40
CA GLN A 62 -1.77 6.08 14.14
C GLN A 62 -1.41 6.21 15.63
N ASN A 63 -0.99 5.12 16.26
CA ASN A 63 -0.57 5.12 17.66
C ASN A 63 0.70 5.92 17.88
N ALA A 64 1.68 5.79 16.97
CA ALA A 64 2.98 6.46 17.10
C ALA A 64 2.98 7.94 16.67
N ARG A 65 1.99 8.39 15.88
CA ARG A 65 2.05 9.67 15.12
C ARG A 65 2.36 10.91 15.95
N TYR A 66 1.96 10.94 17.21
CA TYR A 66 2.18 12.08 18.12
C TYR A 66 3.35 11.90 19.07
N GLN A 67 3.58 10.68 19.53
CA GLN A 67 4.58 10.38 20.56
C GLN A 67 5.95 10.06 19.96
N ASN A 68 5.95 9.46 18.77
CA ASN A 68 7.17 9.10 18.04
C ASN A 68 6.95 9.27 16.52
N PRO A 69 7.03 10.51 16.02
CA PRO A 69 6.81 10.83 14.60
C PRO A 69 7.73 10.06 13.64
N ASN A 70 8.98 9.80 14.05
CA ASN A 70 9.93 9.02 13.26
C ASN A 70 9.46 7.58 13.08
N ARG A 71 9.04 6.92 14.15
CA ARG A 71 8.49 5.55 14.09
C ARG A 71 7.21 5.50 13.27
N ALA A 72 6.33 6.48 13.45
CA ALA A 72 5.10 6.58 12.67
C ALA A 72 5.42 6.62 11.16
N PHE A 73 6.33 7.51 10.76
CA PHE A 73 6.76 7.62 9.37
C PHE A 73 7.43 6.34 8.84
N GLN A 74 8.24 5.66 9.65
CA GLN A 74 8.87 4.39 9.26
C GLN A 74 7.84 3.33 8.87
N PHE A 75 6.69 3.24 9.56
CA PHE A 75 5.64 2.29 9.19
C PHE A 75 4.89 2.68 7.91
N LEU A 76 4.74 3.98 7.63
CA LEU A 76 4.23 4.43 6.33
C LEU A 76 5.19 4.07 5.20
N GLN A 77 6.49 4.27 5.40
CA GLN A 77 7.50 3.94 4.40
C GLN A 77 7.65 2.42 4.23
N LEU A 78 7.55 1.64 5.30
CA LEU A 78 7.51 0.17 5.23
C LEU A 78 6.36 -0.31 4.35
N ALA A 79 5.15 0.23 4.60
CA ALA A 79 3.96 -0.07 3.80
C ALA A 79 4.19 0.29 2.33
N TYR A 80 4.64 1.52 2.08
CA TYR A 80 4.87 2.03 0.73
C TYR A 80 5.90 1.18 -0.03
N SER A 81 7.08 0.95 0.53
CA SER A 81 8.17 0.22 -0.12
C SER A 81 7.82 -1.24 -0.39
N LYS A 82 7.05 -1.89 0.50
CA LYS A 82 6.63 -3.28 0.26
C LYS A 82 5.68 -3.37 -0.93
N LEU A 83 4.70 -2.47 -1.01
CA LEU A 83 3.80 -2.41 -2.17
C LEU A 83 4.55 -2.04 -3.46
N GLN A 84 5.51 -1.12 -3.38
CA GLN A 84 6.38 -0.77 -4.50
C GLN A 84 7.12 -2.00 -5.04
N MET A 85 7.66 -2.83 -4.15
CA MET A 85 8.32 -4.08 -4.53
C MET A 85 7.38 -5.03 -5.27
N VAL A 86 6.14 -5.18 -4.80
CA VAL A 86 5.11 -6.04 -5.45
C VAL A 86 4.78 -5.55 -6.85
N VAL A 87 4.67 -4.23 -7.05
CA VAL A 87 4.39 -3.62 -8.37
C VAL A 87 5.55 -3.84 -9.36
N SER A 88 6.78 -3.83 -8.85
CA SER A 88 8.02 -4.00 -9.63
C SER A 88 8.26 -5.43 -10.11
N VAL A 89 7.58 -6.43 -9.54
CA VAL A 89 7.73 -7.85 -9.93
C VAL A 89 6.84 -8.14 -11.14
N PRO A 90 7.40 -8.40 -12.35
CA PRO A 90 6.60 -8.56 -13.56
C PRO A 90 5.78 -9.86 -13.59
N SER A 91 6.17 -10.87 -12.81
CA SER A 91 5.47 -12.15 -12.71
C SER A 91 4.22 -12.09 -11.82
N ASN A 92 3.98 -10.98 -11.13
CA ASN A 92 2.78 -10.80 -10.31
C ASN A 92 1.56 -10.52 -11.19
N GLU A 93 0.41 -11.05 -10.80
CA GLU A 93 -0.87 -10.80 -11.47
C GLU A 93 -1.17 -9.30 -11.56
N LEU A 94 -1.78 -8.88 -12.68
CA LEU A 94 -2.10 -7.48 -12.94
C LEU A 94 -3.00 -6.88 -11.86
N ASP A 95 -4.04 -7.60 -11.44
CA ASP A 95 -4.96 -7.13 -10.41
C ASP A 95 -4.26 -6.84 -9.07
N LEU A 96 -3.27 -7.67 -8.70
CA LEU A 96 -2.44 -7.45 -7.52
C LEU A 96 -1.59 -6.18 -7.67
N ARG A 97 -0.93 -6.01 -8.82
CA ARG A 97 -0.09 -4.84 -9.11
C ARG A 97 -0.92 -3.56 -9.13
N ASP A 98 -2.09 -3.57 -9.76
CA ASP A 98 -3.04 -2.45 -9.81
C ASP A 98 -3.54 -2.07 -8.41
N TRP A 99 -3.88 -3.07 -7.60
CA TRP A 99 -4.31 -2.84 -6.22
C TRP A 99 -3.18 -2.19 -5.42
N CYS A 100 -1.96 -2.73 -5.48
CA CYS A 100 -0.79 -2.18 -4.79
C CYS A 100 -0.50 -0.75 -5.25
N MET A 101 -0.56 -0.47 -6.56
CA MET A 101 -0.31 0.86 -7.12
C MET A 101 -1.33 1.90 -6.62
N LYS A 102 -2.62 1.55 -6.59
CA LYS A 102 -3.67 2.44 -6.02
C LYS A 102 -3.41 2.74 -4.54
N ARG A 103 -3.02 1.73 -3.75
CA ARG A 103 -2.73 1.93 -2.30
C ARG A 103 -1.45 2.74 -2.08
N MET A 104 -0.42 2.57 -2.92
CA MET A 104 0.79 3.38 -2.86
C MET A 104 0.51 4.87 -3.03
N GLN A 105 -0.39 5.25 -3.95
CA GLN A 105 -0.78 6.66 -4.14
C GLN A 105 -1.42 7.23 -2.86
N HIS A 106 -2.32 6.48 -2.22
CA HIS A 106 -2.90 6.88 -0.93
C HIS A 106 -1.85 7.00 0.17
N LEU A 107 -0.89 6.07 0.25
CA LEU A 107 0.21 6.13 1.22
C LEU A 107 1.15 7.31 0.97
N ALA A 108 1.39 7.68 -0.29
CA ALA A 108 2.17 8.86 -0.63
C ALA A 108 1.48 10.13 -0.12
N VAL A 109 0.18 10.29 -0.41
CA VAL A 109 -0.60 11.43 0.10
C VAL A 109 -0.59 11.48 1.62
N LEU A 110 -0.89 10.37 2.29
CA LEU A 110 -0.87 10.29 3.76
C LEU A 110 0.50 10.64 4.35
N SER A 111 1.57 10.18 3.73
CA SER A 111 2.94 10.49 4.15
C SER A 111 3.28 11.97 3.97
N LEU A 112 2.81 12.60 2.89
CA LEU A 112 2.99 14.04 2.65
C LEU A 112 2.19 14.89 3.64
N GLU A 113 0.94 14.54 3.88
CA GLU A 113 0.10 15.18 4.91
C GLU A 113 0.76 15.08 6.28
N PHE A 114 1.28 13.90 6.63
CA PHE A 114 1.98 13.70 7.87
C PHE A 114 3.23 14.58 7.97
N CYS A 115 4.09 14.61 6.95
CA CYS A 115 5.28 15.46 6.92
C CYS A 115 4.94 16.95 7.07
N ASN A 116 3.89 17.43 6.38
CA ASN A 116 3.47 18.83 6.43
C ASN A 116 2.92 19.25 7.81
N GLN A 117 2.47 18.30 8.62
CA GLN A 117 1.99 18.55 9.99
C GLN A 117 3.12 18.59 11.03
N GLN A 118 4.36 18.26 10.66
CA GLN A 118 5.48 18.22 11.60
C GLN A 118 6.23 19.57 11.68
N PRO A 119 6.77 19.94 12.85
CA PRO A 119 7.36 21.26 13.08
C PRO A 119 8.79 21.46 12.53
N HIS A 120 9.50 20.39 12.12
CA HIS A 120 10.92 20.45 11.75
C HIS A 120 11.15 20.42 10.24
N SER A 121 12.16 21.17 9.76
CA SER A 121 12.55 21.24 8.34
C SER A 121 12.96 19.90 7.73
N THR A 122 13.43 18.95 8.54
CA THR A 122 13.76 17.58 8.10
C THR A 122 12.56 16.85 7.49
N TRP A 123 11.33 17.20 7.87
CA TRP A 123 10.11 16.65 7.28
C TRP A 123 9.81 17.23 5.90
N GLN A 124 10.23 18.46 5.65
CA GLN A 124 10.16 19.08 4.34
C GLN A 124 11.15 18.41 3.36
N GLU A 125 12.35 18.04 3.82
CA GLU A 125 13.29 17.26 3.00
C GLU A 125 12.72 15.87 2.69
N LYS A 126 12.14 15.19 3.69
CA LYS A 126 11.47 13.90 3.50
C LYS A 126 10.29 13.99 2.52
N SER A 127 9.50 15.06 2.56
CA SER A 127 8.37 15.22 1.65
C SER A 127 8.83 15.46 0.21
N HIS A 128 9.86 16.28 -0.02
CA HIS A 128 10.44 16.46 -1.36
C HIS A 128 10.96 15.15 -1.93
N HIS A 129 11.77 14.42 -1.15
CA HIS A 129 12.32 13.14 -1.60
C HIS A 129 11.21 12.11 -1.93
N LEU A 130 10.14 12.09 -1.13
CA LEU A 130 8.99 11.23 -1.36
C LEU A 130 8.28 11.59 -2.67
N ILE A 131 8.07 12.89 -2.95
CA ILE A 131 7.45 13.35 -4.21
C ILE A 131 8.30 12.92 -5.41
N GLU A 132 9.60 13.19 -5.39
CA GLU A 132 10.50 12.84 -6.48
C GLU A 132 10.49 11.35 -6.76
N SER A 133 10.66 10.54 -5.71
CA SER A 133 10.68 9.08 -5.82
C SER A 133 9.34 8.51 -6.31
N HIS A 134 8.22 9.05 -5.82
CA HIS A 134 6.89 8.62 -6.24
C HIS A 134 6.62 8.97 -7.70
N VAL A 135 6.92 10.20 -8.13
CA VAL A 135 6.73 10.63 -9.52
C VAL A 135 7.58 9.82 -10.49
N GLN A 136 8.87 9.61 -10.16
CA GLN A 136 9.76 8.78 -10.98
C GLN A 136 9.23 7.35 -11.12
N PHE A 137 8.78 6.75 -10.02
CA PHE A 137 8.22 5.41 -10.03
C PHE A 137 6.94 5.32 -10.87
N MET A 138 6.00 6.24 -10.67
CA MET A 138 4.75 6.28 -11.44
C MET A 138 5.00 6.50 -12.93
N ALA A 139 5.96 7.36 -13.29
CA ALA A 139 6.33 7.59 -14.68
C ALA A 139 6.90 6.32 -15.34
N MET A 140 7.76 5.57 -14.64
CA MET A 140 8.31 4.30 -15.15
C MET A 140 7.22 3.25 -15.39
N HIS A 141 6.19 3.19 -14.54
CA HIS A 141 5.12 2.21 -14.66
C HIS A 141 3.98 2.63 -15.59
N ALA A 142 3.71 3.93 -15.78
CA ALA A 142 2.71 4.44 -16.71
C ALA A 142 3.01 4.09 -18.18
N TRP A 143 4.28 3.88 -18.52
CA TRP A 143 4.69 3.45 -19.87
C TRP A 143 4.49 1.94 -20.09
N ASN A 144 4.32 1.17 -19.02
CA ASN A 144 4.19 -0.28 -19.05
C ASN A 144 2.73 -0.76 -19.01
N GLU A 145 1.75 0.13 -18.82
CA GLU A 145 0.35 -0.22 -19.03
C GLU A 145 0.09 -0.26 -20.55
N PRO A 146 -0.26 -1.42 -21.13
CA PRO A 146 -0.80 -1.41 -22.47
C PRO A 146 -2.04 -0.54 -22.40
N LYS A 147 -2.01 0.61 -23.09
CA LYS A 147 -3.20 1.42 -23.32
C LYS A 147 -4.31 0.44 -23.72
N GLN A 148 -5.26 0.18 -22.83
CA GLN A 148 -6.53 -0.35 -23.28
C GLN A 148 -7.00 0.71 -24.26
N MET A 149 -6.88 0.39 -25.55
CA MET A 149 -7.51 1.11 -26.63
C MET A 149 -9.01 1.00 -26.34
N ASP A 150 -9.51 1.92 -25.51
CA ASP A 150 -10.92 2.12 -25.26
C ASP A 150 -11.49 2.62 -26.60
N HIS A 151 -11.75 1.66 -27.51
CA HIS A 151 -12.68 1.82 -28.63
C HIS A 151 -14.09 1.95 -28.03
N ARG A 152 -14.31 3.02 -27.27
CA ARG A 152 -15.66 3.50 -27.00
C ARG A 152 -16.02 4.37 -28.19
N ASN A 153 -16.74 3.74 -29.11
CA ASN A 153 -17.54 4.39 -30.15
C ASN A 153 -18.12 5.70 -29.62
N TYR A 154 -17.54 6.83 -30.01
CA TYR A 154 -18.28 8.07 -30.12
C TYR A 154 -19.10 7.95 -31.40
N ASP A 155 -20.33 7.48 -31.18
CA ASP A 155 -21.55 7.83 -31.88
C ASP A 155 -21.32 8.74 -33.10
N GLN A 156 -21.36 8.13 -34.28
CA GLN A 156 -21.54 8.86 -35.53
C GLN A 156 -22.93 9.51 -35.46
N GLY A 157 -22.95 10.76 -34.99
CA GLY A 157 -24.09 11.64 -35.16
C GLY A 157 -24.39 11.76 -36.65
N ASN A 158 -25.38 11.01 -37.10
CA ASN A 158 -26.03 11.14 -38.39
C ASN A 158 -27.15 12.19 -38.25
N PRO A 159 -27.07 13.36 -38.89
CA PRO A 159 -28.24 14.16 -39.16
C PRO A 159 -28.62 13.93 -40.62
N SER A 160 -29.48 12.94 -40.84
CA SER A 160 -30.35 12.93 -42.03
C SER A 160 -31.63 13.70 -41.68
N PHE A 161 -32.13 14.49 -42.64
CA PHE A 161 -33.38 15.28 -42.66
C PHE A 161 -33.29 16.62 -41.88
N HIS A 162 -33.46 17.81 -42.49
CA HIS A 162 -34.41 18.23 -43.53
C HIS A 162 -33.85 19.35 -44.41
#